data_AF-W6N7K6-F1
#
_entry.id   AF-W6N7K6-F1
#
_cell.length_a   1.000
_cell.length_b   1.000
_cell.length_c   1.000
_cell.angle_alpha   90.00
_cell.angle_beta   90.00
_cell.angle_gamma   90.00
#
_symmetry.space_group_name_H-M   'P 1'
#
loop_
_entity.id
_entity.type
_entity.pdbx_description
1 polymer ?
#
loop_
_entity_poly.entity_id
_entity_poly.type
_entity_poly.pdbx_seq_one_letter_code
_entity_poly.pdbx_strand_id
1 'polypeptide(L)'
;MIYKFRKYKDIDFFVKNIPKTKRDEEYTIVYKCNGLDFSKSNPFTQKCFGCLFCIFDNDEVFKSFKEFWGDDFINKYSNESFQGNPIPMPNAKKALKNPIKNLEEFTGVDETSNIQPWTSGIVNHMCSSFNRVGMEIPVFNNDYDRNGRLDVCSMTSDKLIAIETKISLDDALKDERFIEQNYKYTTEIEKSIKNYNYITLFGGKETDLYPATSPYCTGKIGSKSKRFYDIVTTNNIKFISANALWCLCCRYLERGNKYSWDIFLSQLFSDLNCIGLLSAGKVVSNNEIISIESF
;
A
#
# COMPACT_ATOMS: atom_id res chain seq x y z
N MET A 1 -9.78 -0.30 16.90
CA MET A 1 -9.47 0.40 15.63
C MET A 1 -10.59 0.26 14.64
N ILE A 2 -11.41 1.29 14.62
CA ILE A 2 -12.38 1.56 13.57
C ILE A 2 -11.83 2.73 12.80
N TYR A 3 -11.44 2.47 11.57
CA TYR A 3 -11.01 3.49 10.64
C TYR A 3 -12.24 4.22 10.10
N LYS A 4 -12.18 5.55 10.06
CA LYS A 4 -13.27 6.41 9.61
C LYS A 4 -12.90 7.08 8.31
N PHE A 5 -13.78 7.01 7.33
CA PHE A 5 -13.62 7.73 6.07
C PHE A 5 -14.92 8.34 5.60
N ARG A 6 -14.83 9.32 4.70
CA ARG A 6 -16.00 9.94 4.08
C ARG A 6 -16.17 9.42 2.67
N LYS A 7 -17.43 9.34 2.23
CA LYS A 7 -17.77 9.12 0.83
C LYS A 7 -17.77 10.46 0.11
N TYR A 8 -17.22 10.47 -1.10
CA TYR A 8 -17.17 11.63 -1.97
C TYR A 8 -17.93 11.35 -3.25
N LYS A 9 -18.41 12.41 -3.90
CA LYS A 9 -19.12 12.28 -5.17
C LYS A 9 -18.16 11.88 -6.28
N ASP A 10 -16.99 12.51 -6.30
CA ASP A 10 -15.93 12.33 -7.28
C ASP A 10 -14.58 12.82 -6.70
N ILE A 11 -13.52 12.73 -7.50
CA ILE A 11 -12.18 13.18 -7.13
C ILE A 11 -12.08 14.68 -6.84
N ASP A 12 -12.81 15.53 -7.56
CA ASP A 12 -12.79 16.99 -7.33
C ASP A 12 -13.40 17.32 -5.96
N PHE A 13 -14.52 16.66 -5.61
CA PHE A 13 -15.14 16.77 -4.29
C PHE A 13 -14.21 16.26 -3.19
N PHE A 14 -13.43 15.19 -3.44
CA PHE A 14 -12.40 14.74 -2.50
C PHE A 14 -11.30 15.79 -2.31
N VAL A 15 -10.78 16.38 -3.40
CA VAL A 15 -9.73 17.42 -3.38
C VAL A 15 -10.22 18.72 -2.74
N LYS A 16 -11.49 19.06 -2.88
CA LYS A 16 -12.10 20.24 -2.24
C LYS A 16 -12.66 19.97 -0.83
N ASN A 17 -12.56 18.72 -0.35
CA ASN A 17 -13.12 18.27 0.93
C ASN A 17 -14.63 18.56 1.07
N ILE A 18 -15.39 18.25 0.01
CA ILE A 18 -16.85 18.37 -0.03
C ILE A 18 -17.44 16.95 0.06
N PRO A 19 -17.73 16.43 1.26
CA PRO A 19 -18.21 15.06 1.40
C PRO A 19 -19.65 14.92 0.88
N LYS A 20 -19.96 13.76 0.32
CA LYS A 20 -21.31 13.41 -0.15
C LYS A 20 -22.31 13.34 1.02
N THR A 21 -21.83 12.93 2.19
CA THR A 21 -22.61 12.76 3.42
C THR A 21 -21.93 13.44 4.59
N LYS A 22 -22.70 13.91 5.57
CA LYS A 22 -22.16 14.47 6.82
C LYS A 22 -21.62 13.40 7.78
N ARG A 23 -21.97 12.14 7.57
CA ARG A 23 -21.56 11.00 8.40
C ARG A 23 -20.31 10.36 7.80
N ASP A 24 -19.40 10.00 8.69
CA ASP A 24 -18.27 9.14 8.36
C ASP A 24 -18.73 7.68 8.31
N GLU A 25 -18.17 6.92 7.39
CA GLU A 25 -18.27 5.47 7.31
C GLU A 25 -17.20 4.85 8.22
N GLU A 26 -17.54 3.73 8.84
CA GLU A 26 -16.70 3.02 9.78
C GLU A 26 -16.28 1.66 9.19
N TYR A 27 -14.98 1.36 9.22
CA TYR A 27 -14.44 0.10 8.72
C TYR A 27 -13.33 -0.43 9.62
N THR A 28 -13.14 -1.75 9.67
CA THR A 28 -12.00 -2.37 10.33
C THR A 28 -11.58 -3.65 9.62
N ILE A 29 -10.29 -3.97 9.56
CA ILE A 29 -9.82 -5.27 9.06
C ILE A 29 -9.70 -6.32 10.18
N VAL A 30 -9.97 -5.96 11.44
CA VAL A 30 -9.65 -6.80 12.61
C VAL A 30 -10.36 -8.16 12.56
N TYR A 31 -11.60 -8.21 12.08
CA TYR A 31 -12.34 -9.49 11.93
C TYR A 31 -11.81 -10.37 10.80
N LYS A 32 -11.12 -9.79 9.80
CA LYS A 32 -10.46 -10.54 8.72
C LYS A 32 -9.09 -11.04 9.17
N CYS A 33 -8.26 -10.17 9.73
CA CYS A 33 -6.91 -10.53 10.16
C CYS A 33 -6.90 -11.41 11.41
N ASN A 34 -7.93 -11.32 12.27
CA ASN A 34 -8.10 -12.07 13.51
C ASN A 34 -6.94 -11.91 14.52
N GLY A 35 -6.10 -10.89 14.34
CA GLY A 35 -4.90 -10.65 15.15
C GLY A 35 -5.16 -9.90 16.45
N LEU A 36 -6.38 -9.37 16.65
CA LEU A 36 -6.72 -8.51 17.78
C LEU A 36 -8.12 -8.86 18.32
N ASP A 37 -8.27 -8.84 19.64
CA ASP A 37 -9.48 -9.13 20.40
C ASP A 37 -9.62 -8.13 21.57
N PHE A 38 -10.47 -7.12 21.39
CA PHE A 38 -10.68 -6.04 22.37
C PHE A 38 -11.29 -6.50 23.70
N SER A 39 -11.78 -7.75 23.79
CA SER A 39 -12.32 -8.28 25.04
C SER A 39 -11.25 -8.70 26.05
N LYS A 40 -9.97 -8.71 25.66
CA LYS A 40 -8.85 -9.22 26.47
C LYS A 40 -7.93 -8.10 26.94
N SER A 41 -7.29 -8.34 28.10
CA SER A 41 -6.29 -7.43 28.68
C SER A 41 -5.05 -7.27 27.81
N ASN A 42 -4.53 -8.36 27.22
CA ASN A 42 -3.63 -8.29 26.07
C ASN A 42 -4.45 -8.60 24.81
N PRO A 43 -4.78 -7.58 24.00
CA PRO A 43 -5.70 -7.76 22.89
C PRO A 43 -5.09 -8.54 21.73
N PHE A 44 -3.76 -8.71 21.67
CA PHE A 44 -3.12 -9.42 20.55
C PHE A 44 -3.25 -10.93 20.69
N THR A 45 -3.81 -11.54 19.63
CA THR A 45 -3.98 -12.99 19.58
C THR A 45 -2.78 -13.66 18.95
N GLN A 46 -2.63 -14.98 19.15
CA GLN A 46 -1.60 -15.79 18.48
C GLN A 46 -1.76 -15.88 16.96
N LYS A 47 -2.86 -15.35 16.41
CA LYS A 47 -3.11 -15.19 14.97
C LYS A 47 -2.60 -13.86 14.42
N CYS A 48 -2.16 -12.93 15.28
CA CYS A 48 -1.54 -11.70 14.83
C CYS A 48 -0.29 -12.04 14.02
N PHE A 49 -0.21 -11.51 12.81
CA PHE A 49 0.95 -11.61 11.92
C PHE A 49 1.65 -10.26 11.72
N GLY A 50 1.39 -9.28 12.59
CA GLY A 50 2.13 -8.02 12.59
C GLY A 50 1.81 -7.10 11.40
N CYS A 51 0.56 -7.02 10.93
CA CYS A 51 0.18 -6.13 9.81
C CYS A 51 0.25 -4.62 10.09
N LEU A 52 0.55 -4.23 11.34
CA LEU A 52 0.69 -2.85 11.83
C LEU A 52 -0.55 -1.95 11.66
N PHE A 53 -1.71 -2.50 11.31
CA PHE A 53 -2.91 -1.70 11.16
C PHE A 53 -3.37 -1.11 12.50
N CYS A 54 -3.63 -1.98 13.48
CA CYS A 54 -4.28 -1.61 14.73
C CYS A 54 -3.42 -0.81 15.72
N ILE A 55 -2.10 -0.74 15.51
CA ILE A 55 -1.20 -0.07 16.46
C ILE A 55 -1.40 1.45 16.50
N PHE A 56 -2.03 2.02 15.47
CA PHE A 56 -2.35 3.44 15.39
C PHE A 56 -3.66 3.83 16.12
N ASP A 57 -4.33 2.88 16.77
CA ASP A 57 -5.60 3.12 17.46
C ASP A 57 -5.42 4.01 18.70
N ASN A 58 -4.47 3.65 19.56
CA ASN A 58 -4.06 4.40 20.74
C ASN A 58 -2.74 3.84 21.31
N ASP A 59 -2.15 4.58 22.23
CA ASP A 59 -0.87 4.23 22.88
C ASP A 59 -0.91 2.90 23.65
N GLU A 60 -2.06 2.54 24.20
CA GLU A 60 -2.23 1.30 24.98
C GLU A 60 -2.14 0.06 24.06
N VAL A 61 -2.82 0.10 22.90
CA VAL A 61 -2.70 -0.93 21.87
C VAL A 61 -1.28 -1.01 21.34
N PHE A 62 -0.60 0.13 21.14
CA PHE A 62 0.80 0.12 20.70
C PHE A 62 1.73 -0.51 21.75
N LYS A 63 1.52 -0.22 23.04
CA LYS A 63 2.26 -0.84 24.14
C LYS A 63 2.02 -2.35 24.19
N SER A 64 0.76 -2.80 24.11
CA SER A 64 0.44 -4.24 24.06
C SER A 64 1.05 -4.93 22.84
N PHE A 65 1.18 -4.24 21.71
CA PHE A 65 1.85 -4.77 20.53
C PHE A 65 3.32 -5.05 20.81
N LYS A 66 4.02 -4.10 21.43
CA LYS A 66 5.43 -4.25 21.83
C LYS A 66 5.63 -5.38 22.84
N GLU A 67 4.75 -5.48 23.84
CA GLU A 67 4.78 -6.61 24.78
C GLU A 67 4.56 -7.96 24.08
N PHE A 68 3.68 -8.00 23.06
CA PHE A 68 3.40 -9.22 22.32
C PHE A 68 4.54 -9.61 21.36
N TRP A 69 5.08 -8.68 20.58
CA TRP A 69 6.07 -8.96 19.52
C TRP A 69 7.53 -8.76 19.95
N GLY A 70 7.77 -8.04 21.04
CA GLY A 70 9.06 -7.54 21.47
C GLY A 70 9.28 -6.09 21.04
N ASP A 71 9.95 -5.30 21.89
CA ASP A 71 10.22 -3.87 21.65
C ASP A 71 11.04 -3.62 20.38
N ASP A 72 11.95 -4.55 20.05
CA ASP A 72 12.87 -4.44 18.90
C ASP A 72 12.22 -4.86 17.57
N PHE A 73 10.96 -5.32 17.58
CA PHE A 73 10.31 -5.84 16.37
C PHE A 73 10.28 -4.81 15.25
N ILE A 74 9.79 -3.60 15.53
CA ILE A 74 9.65 -2.54 14.52
C ILE A 74 11.03 -2.00 14.13
N ASN A 75 11.93 -1.81 15.11
CA ASN A 75 13.28 -1.31 14.88
C ASN A 75 14.09 -2.23 13.97
N LYS A 76 14.06 -3.55 14.22
CA LYS A 76 14.69 -4.56 13.37
C LYS A 76 14.25 -4.41 11.91
N TYR A 77 12.94 -4.46 11.66
CA TYR A 77 12.40 -4.39 10.31
C TYR A 77 12.65 -3.03 9.66
N SER A 78 12.57 -1.94 10.44
CA SER A 78 12.95 -0.60 9.99
C SER A 78 14.39 -0.62 9.47
N ASN A 79 15.36 -1.14 10.22
CA ASN A 79 16.77 -1.14 9.81
C ASN A 79 17.06 -2.05 8.63
N GLU A 80 16.44 -3.23 8.56
CA GLU A 80 16.62 -4.18 7.44
C GLU A 80 15.96 -3.68 6.14
N SER A 81 14.89 -2.88 6.24
CA SER A 81 14.11 -2.42 5.09
C SER A 81 14.97 -1.66 4.09
N PHE A 82 14.76 -1.93 2.81
CA PHE A 82 15.37 -1.23 1.69
C PHE A 82 16.90 -1.35 1.58
N GLN A 83 17.46 -2.48 2.05
CA GLN A 83 18.91 -2.78 2.07
C GLN A 83 19.32 -3.81 1.00
N GLY A 84 18.67 -3.81 -0.16
CA GLY A 84 18.99 -4.64 -1.32
C GLY A 84 18.46 -6.09 -1.28
N ASN A 85 17.93 -6.54 -0.14
CA ASN A 85 17.43 -7.89 0.06
C ASN A 85 15.92 -7.91 0.34
N PRO A 86 15.16 -8.91 -0.15
CA PRO A 86 13.76 -9.07 0.23
C PRO A 86 13.61 -9.20 1.75
N ILE A 87 12.61 -8.53 2.31
CA ILE A 87 12.28 -8.63 3.73
C ILE A 87 11.29 -9.77 3.96
N PRO A 88 11.65 -10.81 4.73
CA PRO A 88 10.72 -11.87 5.08
C PRO A 88 9.60 -11.32 5.98
N MET A 89 8.36 -11.39 5.51
CA MET A 89 7.22 -10.93 6.29
C MET A 89 7.06 -11.76 7.58
N PRO A 90 6.75 -11.10 8.72
CA PRO A 90 6.51 -11.77 9.98
C PRO A 90 5.33 -12.75 9.85
N ASN A 91 5.49 -13.94 10.42
CA ASN A 91 4.43 -14.96 10.46
C ASN A 91 3.70 -14.94 11.80
N ALA A 92 2.40 -15.23 11.78
CA ALA A 92 1.62 -15.44 12.99
C ALA A 92 2.24 -16.52 13.89
N LYS A 93 2.28 -16.27 15.20
CA LYS A 93 2.86 -17.21 16.17
C LYS A 93 2.24 -18.61 16.13
N LYS A 94 0.95 -18.73 15.74
CA LYS A 94 0.27 -20.02 15.46
C LYS A 94 -0.07 -20.21 13.97
N ALA A 95 0.91 -20.01 13.08
CA ALA A 95 0.75 -20.09 11.63
C ALA A 95 0.04 -21.37 11.11
N LEU A 96 0.35 -22.56 11.66
CA LEU A 96 -0.24 -23.83 11.17
C LEU A 96 -1.77 -23.91 11.27
N LYS A 97 -2.37 -23.21 12.24
CA LYS A 97 -3.83 -23.20 12.46
C LYS A 97 -4.49 -21.90 12.01
N ASN A 98 -3.71 -20.99 11.41
CA ASN A 98 -4.20 -19.70 10.96
C ASN A 98 -4.40 -19.74 9.44
N PRO A 99 -5.59 -19.43 8.91
CA PRO A 99 -5.81 -19.37 7.47
C PRO A 99 -4.98 -18.27 6.78
N ILE A 100 -4.51 -17.28 7.55
CA ILE A 100 -3.68 -16.17 7.07
C ILE A 100 -2.40 -16.13 7.91
N LYS A 101 -1.26 -16.50 7.34
CA LYS A 101 0.00 -16.61 8.08
C LYS A 101 0.76 -15.30 8.18
N ASN A 102 0.71 -14.48 7.14
CA ASN A 102 1.48 -13.25 7.03
C ASN A 102 0.78 -12.22 6.13
N LEU A 103 1.43 -11.08 5.94
CA LEU A 103 0.90 -9.98 5.13
C LEU A 103 0.69 -10.35 3.66
N GLU A 104 1.57 -11.16 3.07
CA GLU A 104 1.45 -11.59 1.67
C GLU A 104 0.20 -12.45 1.49
N GLU A 105 -0.02 -13.44 2.36
CA GLU A 105 -1.25 -14.25 2.35
C GLU A 105 -2.50 -13.40 2.63
N PHE A 106 -2.41 -12.37 3.48
CA PHE A 106 -3.56 -11.49 3.75
C PHE A 106 -3.93 -10.64 2.54
N THR A 107 -2.96 -9.97 1.95
CA THR A 107 -3.17 -9.01 0.85
C THR A 107 -3.42 -9.71 -0.49
N GLY A 108 -3.02 -10.98 -0.63
CA GLY A 108 -3.23 -11.78 -1.83
C GLY A 108 -4.60 -12.47 -1.97
N VAL A 109 -5.55 -12.19 -1.06
CA VAL A 109 -6.85 -12.91 -1.02
C VAL A 109 -7.99 -12.10 -1.63
N ASP A 110 -8.20 -10.87 -1.18
CA ASP A 110 -9.37 -10.07 -1.58
C ASP A 110 -9.02 -8.58 -1.61
N GLU A 111 -9.36 -7.93 -2.71
CA GLU A 111 -9.04 -6.52 -2.94
C GLU A 111 -9.79 -5.63 -1.93
N THR A 112 -11.12 -5.72 -1.95
CA THR A 112 -12.04 -4.79 -1.27
C THR A 112 -12.13 -4.97 0.24
N SER A 113 -11.83 -6.16 0.75
CA SER A 113 -11.96 -6.50 2.17
C SER A 113 -10.64 -6.73 2.88
N ASN A 114 -9.52 -6.85 2.17
CA ASN A 114 -8.19 -6.99 2.78
C ASN A 114 -7.25 -5.85 2.38
N ILE A 115 -6.64 -5.88 1.19
CA ILE A 115 -5.53 -4.96 0.85
C ILE A 115 -5.99 -3.50 0.77
N GLN A 116 -7.11 -3.19 0.14
CA GLN A 116 -7.63 -1.83 0.03
C GLN A 116 -7.87 -1.17 1.41
N PRO A 117 -8.65 -1.77 2.33
CA PRO A 117 -8.86 -1.16 3.64
C PRO A 117 -7.62 -1.18 4.53
N TRP A 118 -6.76 -2.21 4.45
CA TRP A 118 -5.48 -2.21 5.16
C TRP A 118 -4.63 -1.02 4.73
N THR A 119 -4.48 -0.83 3.42
CA THR A 119 -3.74 0.29 2.83
C THR A 119 -4.30 1.61 3.30
N SER A 120 -5.62 1.79 3.21
CA SER A 120 -6.32 3.00 3.63
C SER A 120 -6.03 3.37 5.08
N GLY A 121 -6.05 2.39 5.99
CA GLY A 121 -5.68 2.62 7.39
C GLY A 121 -4.21 3.00 7.54
N ILE A 122 -3.29 2.29 6.90
CA ILE A 122 -1.85 2.56 6.98
C ILE A 122 -1.52 3.97 6.45
N VAL A 123 -1.96 4.33 5.24
CA VAL A 123 -1.65 5.64 4.64
C VAL A 123 -2.31 6.80 5.38
N ASN A 124 -3.44 6.56 6.05
CA ASN A 124 -4.09 7.58 6.85
C ASN A 124 -3.27 8.02 8.05
N HIS A 125 -2.45 7.12 8.60
CA HIS A 125 -1.62 7.40 9.78
C HIS A 125 -0.16 7.72 9.42
N MET A 126 0.30 7.34 8.23
CA MET A 126 1.66 7.60 7.76
C MET A 126 1.82 8.93 7.01
N CYS A 127 1.34 10.03 7.58
CA CYS A 127 1.35 11.35 6.95
C CYS A 127 2.05 12.39 7.84
N SER A 128 2.66 13.41 7.24
CA SER A 128 3.39 14.45 7.97
C SER A 128 2.48 15.46 8.69
N SER A 129 1.20 15.52 8.33
CA SER A 129 0.21 16.51 8.78
C SER A 129 -1.19 15.90 8.79
N PHE A 130 -2.20 16.70 9.15
CA PHE A 130 -3.60 16.25 9.09
C PHE A 130 -3.92 15.68 7.71
N ASN A 131 -4.42 14.45 7.72
CA ASN A 131 -4.72 13.72 6.51
C ASN A 131 -6.21 13.39 6.47
N ARG A 132 -6.75 13.45 5.26
CA ARG A 132 -8.04 12.88 4.92
C ARG A 132 -7.86 11.73 3.96
N VAL A 133 -8.84 10.85 3.95
CA VAL A 133 -8.71 9.58 3.24
C VAL A 133 -10.10 9.12 2.82
N GLY A 134 -10.15 8.49 1.66
CA GLY A 134 -11.37 7.98 1.05
C GLY A 134 -11.08 6.67 0.33
N MET A 135 -12.09 5.82 0.27
CA MET A 135 -12.07 4.58 -0.49
C MET A 135 -13.17 4.62 -1.55
N GLU A 136 -12.96 3.92 -2.67
CA GLU A 136 -13.95 3.81 -3.75
C GLU A 136 -14.38 5.18 -4.31
N ILE A 137 -13.45 6.11 -4.48
CA ILE A 137 -13.78 7.47 -4.94
C ILE A 137 -14.14 7.43 -6.42
N PRO A 138 -15.35 7.84 -6.82
CA PRO A 138 -15.75 7.76 -8.23
C PRO A 138 -14.88 8.64 -9.13
N VAL A 139 -14.56 8.12 -10.31
CA VAL A 139 -13.92 8.86 -11.40
C VAL A 139 -14.84 8.82 -12.60
N PHE A 140 -15.43 9.97 -12.91
CA PHE A 140 -16.29 10.14 -14.07
C PHE A 140 -15.47 10.61 -15.25
N ASN A 141 -15.56 9.89 -16.36
CA ASN A 141 -14.90 10.28 -17.60
C ASN A 141 -15.90 10.15 -18.75
N ASN A 142 -16.15 11.26 -19.44
CA ASN A 142 -17.14 11.33 -20.52
C ASN A 142 -16.67 10.60 -21.79
N ASP A 143 -15.38 10.31 -21.92
CA ASP A 143 -14.78 9.68 -23.09
C ASP A 143 -14.85 8.15 -23.03
N TYR A 144 -15.45 7.56 -21.97
CA TYR A 144 -15.52 6.12 -21.78
C TYR A 144 -16.89 5.63 -21.29
N ASP A 145 -17.31 4.46 -21.77
CA ASP A 145 -18.61 3.85 -21.46
C ASP A 145 -18.82 3.48 -19.98
N ARG A 146 -17.73 3.28 -19.23
CA ARG A 146 -17.77 2.89 -17.81
C ARG A 146 -16.97 3.86 -16.95
N ASN A 147 -17.68 4.47 -16.01
CA ASN A 147 -17.07 5.21 -14.92
C ASN A 147 -16.28 4.26 -14.00
N GLY A 148 -15.14 4.74 -13.53
CA GLY A 148 -14.25 4.00 -12.64
C GLY A 148 -14.35 4.47 -11.19
N ARG A 149 -13.52 3.86 -10.35
CA ARG A 149 -13.34 4.24 -8.95
C ARG A 149 -11.87 4.10 -8.60
N LEU A 150 -11.39 5.01 -7.77
CA LEU A 150 -10.08 4.94 -7.13
C LEU A 150 -10.23 4.14 -5.83
N ASP A 151 -9.45 3.08 -5.70
CA ASP A 151 -9.52 2.17 -4.56
C ASP A 151 -9.22 2.91 -3.24
N VAL A 152 -8.10 3.64 -3.18
CA VAL A 152 -7.72 4.43 -2.00
C VAL A 152 -7.22 5.80 -2.45
N CYS A 153 -7.66 6.85 -1.76
CA CYS A 153 -7.08 8.19 -1.87
C CYS A 153 -6.77 8.71 -0.48
N SER A 154 -5.60 9.32 -0.33
CA SER A 154 -5.19 10.02 0.89
C SER A 154 -4.67 11.40 0.52
N MET A 155 -5.00 12.42 1.30
CA MET A 155 -4.64 13.79 0.98
C MET A 155 -4.31 14.58 2.25
N THR A 156 -3.13 15.20 2.23
CA THR A 156 -2.74 16.25 3.18
C THR A 156 -3.27 17.60 2.70
N SER A 157 -2.73 18.72 3.19
CA SER A 157 -3.13 20.06 2.74
C SER A 157 -3.01 20.27 1.23
N ASP A 158 -1.95 19.74 0.62
CA ASP A 158 -1.49 20.13 -0.71
C ASP A 158 -1.03 18.94 -1.57
N LYS A 159 -0.99 17.72 -1.02
CA LYS A 159 -0.54 16.51 -1.71
C LYS A 159 -1.61 15.44 -1.69
N LEU A 160 -1.82 14.82 -2.85
CA LEU A 160 -2.67 13.65 -3.01
C LEU A 160 -1.81 12.41 -3.25
N ILE A 161 -2.17 11.29 -2.64
CA ILE A 161 -1.80 9.96 -3.11
C ILE A 161 -3.07 9.22 -3.48
N ALA A 162 -3.11 8.71 -4.70
CA ALA A 162 -4.13 7.82 -5.20
C ALA A 162 -3.49 6.45 -5.43
N ILE A 163 -4.11 5.40 -4.89
CA ILE A 163 -3.59 4.04 -4.93
C ILE A 163 -4.65 3.14 -5.56
N GLU A 164 -4.27 2.47 -6.63
CA GLU A 164 -5.00 1.35 -7.22
C GLU A 164 -4.42 0.06 -6.65
N THR A 165 -5.23 -0.80 -6.07
CA THR A 165 -4.78 -2.04 -5.46
C THR A 165 -4.94 -3.22 -6.42
N LYS A 166 -4.05 -4.21 -6.29
CA LYS A 166 -4.13 -5.50 -6.99
C LYS A 166 -3.69 -6.60 -6.03
N ILE A 167 -4.43 -7.71 -5.96
CA ILE A 167 -4.12 -8.79 -5.00
C ILE A 167 -2.83 -9.54 -5.36
N SER A 168 -2.42 -9.56 -6.63
CA SER A 168 -1.17 -10.19 -7.07
C SER A 168 -0.75 -9.68 -8.44
N LEU A 169 0.50 -9.93 -8.83
CA LEU A 169 0.96 -9.67 -10.19
C LEU A 169 0.18 -10.48 -11.22
N ASP A 170 -0.09 -11.75 -10.92
CA ASP A 170 -0.82 -12.66 -11.81
C ASP A 170 -2.23 -12.17 -12.11
N ASP A 171 -2.91 -11.62 -11.10
CA ASP A 171 -4.24 -11.06 -11.27
C ASP A 171 -4.21 -9.83 -12.19
N ALA A 172 -3.28 -8.91 -11.95
CA ALA A 172 -3.15 -7.70 -12.75
C ALA A 172 -2.78 -7.97 -14.23
N LEU A 173 -1.99 -9.01 -14.51
CA LEU A 173 -1.56 -9.35 -15.88
C LEU A 173 -2.62 -10.14 -16.68
N LYS A 174 -3.70 -10.61 -16.04
CA LYS A 174 -4.78 -11.35 -16.73
C LYS A 174 -5.62 -10.44 -17.61
N ASP A 175 -6.00 -9.28 -17.10
CA ASP A 175 -6.85 -8.33 -17.82
C ASP A 175 -6.15 -7.01 -18.17
N GLU A 176 -4.95 -6.76 -17.60
CA GLU A 176 -4.16 -5.53 -17.79
C GLU A 176 -4.97 -4.25 -17.56
N ARG A 177 -6.07 -4.34 -16.83
CA ARG A 177 -7.03 -3.24 -16.67
C ARG A 177 -6.41 -2.04 -15.96
N PHE A 178 -5.40 -2.27 -15.13
CA PHE A 178 -4.66 -1.23 -14.45
C PHE A 178 -3.95 -0.25 -15.40
N ILE A 179 -3.66 -0.65 -16.65
CA ILE A 179 -3.09 0.24 -17.67
C ILE A 179 -4.11 1.29 -18.10
N GLU A 180 -5.31 0.85 -18.48
CA GLU A 180 -6.41 1.73 -18.87
C GLU A 180 -6.83 2.64 -17.71
N GLN A 181 -6.90 2.08 -16.50
CA GLN A 181 -7.18 2.85 -15.28
C GLN A 181 -6.13 3.93 -15.03
N ASN A 182 -4.84 3.64 -15.21
CA ASN A 182 -3.78 4.63 -15.03
C ASN A 182 -4.00 5.87 -15.91
N TYR A 183 -4.25 5.68 -17.21
CA TYR A 183 -4.50 6.79 -18.13
C TYR A 183 -5.77 7.58 -17.77
N LYS A 184 -6.89 6.87 -17.55
CA LYS A 184 -8.18 7.48 -17.22
C LYS A 184 -8.11 8.31 -15.94
N TYR A 185 -7.52 7.75 -14.90
CA TYR A 185 -7.59 8.33 -13.57
C TYR A 185 -6.61 9.49 -13.41
N THR A 186 -5.39 9.38 -13.93
CA THR A 186 -4.43 10.50 -13.94
C THR A 186 -4.99 11.72 -14.66
N THR A 187 -5.62 11.53 -15.83
CA THR A 187 -6.29 12.60 -16.59
C THR A 187 -7.34 13.35 -15.76
N GLU A 188 -8.18 12.64 -14.99
CA GLU A 188 -9.21 13.28 -14.16
C GLU A 188 -8.65 13.89 -12.87
N ILE A 189 -7.65 13.25 -12.25
CA ILE A 189 -6.95 13.78 -11.06
C ILE A 189 -6.29 15.12 -11.41
N GLU A 190 -5.63 15.21 -12.57
CA GLU A 190 -4.89 16.40 -13.01
C GLU A 190 -5.74 17.65 -13.26
N LYS A 191 -7.05 17.46 -13.46
CA LYS A 191 -8.03 18.56 -13.54
C LYS A 191 -8.30 19.17 -12.16
N SER A 192 -8.09 18.39 -11.09
CA SER A 192 -8.40 18.76 -9.70
C SER A 192 -7.17 19.21 -8.92
N ILE A 193 -6.01 18.55 -9.11
CA ILE A 193 -4.77 18.82 -8.38
C ILE A 193 -3.53 18.46 -9.21
N LYS A 194 -2.45 19.24 -9.08
CA LYS A 194 -1.17 18.98 -9.77
C LYS A 194 -0.16 18.20 -8.93
N ASN A 195 -0.19 18.36 -7.62
CA ASN A 195 0.74 17.72 -6.70
C ASN A 195 0.14 16.40 -6.23
N TYR A 196 0.33 15.35 -7.01
CA TYR A 196 -0.20 14.03 -6.71
C TYR A 196 0.77 12.91 -7.09
N ASN A 197 0.60 11.76 -6.44
CA ASN A 197 1.15 10.48 -6.89
C ASN A 197 0.00 9.52 -7.17
N TYR A 198 0.02 8.89 -8.34
CA TYR A 198 -0.86 7.77 -8.67
C TYR A 198 -0.01 6.50 -8.76
N ILE A 199 -0.32 5.50 -7.92
CA ILE A 199 0.52 4.34 -7.70
C ILE A 199 -0.33 3.06 -7.73
N THR A 200 0.17 2.02 -8.39
CA THR A 200 -0.40 0.67 -8.27
C THR A 200 0.25 -0.07 -7.10
N LEU A 201 -0.55 -0.49 -6.13
CA LEU A 201 -0.12 -1.28 -4.98
C LEU A 201 -0.41 -2.77 -5.22
N PHE A 202 0.63 -3.59 -5.17
CA PHE A 202 0.54 -5.04 -5.35
C PHE A 202 0.63 -5.79 -4.02
N GLY A 203 -0.38 -6.59 -3.72
CA GLY A 203 -0.38 -7.58 -2.65
C GLY A 203 0.25 -8.91 -3.06
N GLY A 204 0.10 -9.91 -2.19
CA GLY A 204 0.57 -11.26 -2.45
C GLY A 204 2.10 -11.36 -2.33
N LYS A 205 2.69 -12.27 -3.09
CA LYS A 205 4.13 -12.55 -3.04
C LYS A 205 4.92 -11.44 -3.71
N GLU A 206 5.70 -10.70 -2.94
CA GLU A 206 6.50 -9.61 -3.49
C GLU A 206 7.57 -10.11 -4.48
N THR A 207 8.11 -11.32 -4.28
CA THR A 207 9.14 -11.91 -5.13
C THR A 207 8.72 -12.06 -6.60
N ASP A 208 7.42 -12.03 -6.91
CA ASP A 208 6.91 -12.03 -8.28
C ASP A 208 7.16 -10.69 -8.99
N LEU A 209 7.28 -9.59 -8.24
CA LEU A 209 7.54 -8.24 -8.74
C LEU A 209 9.04 -7.96 -8.94
N TYR A 210 9.95 -8.82 -8.48
CA TYR A 210 11.38 -8.56 -8.65
C TYR A 210 11.77 -8.62 -10.14
N PRO A 211 12.78 -7.84 -10.58
CA PRO A 211 13.30 -7.89 -11.95
C PRO A 211 13.76 -9.31 -12.32
N ALA A 212 13.59 -9.71 -13.58
CA ALA A 212 13.95 -11.05 -14.04
C ALA A 212 15.46 -11.38 -13.86
N THR A 213 16.31 -10.37 -13.75
CA THR A 213 17.74 -10.49 -13.44
C THR A 213 18.02 -10.79 -11.97
N SER A 214 17.12 -10.43 -11.05
CA SER A 214 17.30 -10.65 -9.61
C SER A 214 17.33 -12.14 -9.26
N PRO A 215 18.20 -12.58 -8.33
CA PRO A 215 18.18 -13.95 -7.82
C PRO A 215 16.91 -14.29 -7.03
N TYR A 216 16.18 -13.28 -6.55
CA TYR A 216 14.98 -13.45 -5.73
C TYR A 216 13.67 -13.51 -6.55
N CYS A 217 13.74 -13.25 -7.86
CA CYS A 217 12.54 -13.20 -8.69
C CYS A 217 11.94 -14.60 -8.89
N THR A 218 10.73 -14.79 -8.37
CA THR A 218 9.91 -15.99 -8.61
C THR A 218 9.03 -15.83 -9.86
N GLY A 219 8.77 -14.60 -10.29
CA GLY A 219 8.02 -14.24 -11.49
C GLY A 219 8.76 -14.50 -12.82
N LYS A 220 9.93 -15.14 -12.80
CA LYS A 220 10.66 -15.54 -14.02
C LYS A 220 9.92 -16.60 -14.82
N ILE A 221 9.14 -17.44 -14.15
CA ILE A 221 8.38 -18.51 -14.79
C ILE A 221 7.32 -17.88 -15.70
N GLY A 222 7.40 -18.18 -17.01
CA GLY A 222 6.50 -17.63 -18.02
C GLY A 222 6.75 -16.16 -18.37
N SER A 223 7.94 -15.60 -18.08
CA SER A 223 8.34 -14.24 -18.45
C SER A 223 7.44 -13.11 -17.88
N LYS A 224 6.71 -13.39 -16.80
CA LYS A 224 5.74 -12.46 -16.20
C LYS A 224 6.39 -11.18 -15.71
N SER A 225 7.50 -11.31 -14.97
CA SER A 225 8.26 -10.14 -14.50
C SER A 225 8.73 -9.25 -15.66
N LYS A 226 9.22 -9.85 -16.76
CA LYS A 226 9.60 -9.07 -17.95
C LYS A 226 8.41 -8.31 -18.53
N ARG A 227 7.30 -9.00 -18.81
CA ARG A 227 6.07 -8.37 -19.32
C ARG A 227 5.57 -7.25 -18.41
N PHE A 228 5.61 -7.46 -17.10
CA PHE A 228 5.26 -6.43 -16.12
C PHE A 228 6.13 -5.18 -16.26
N TYR A 229 7.45 -5.35 -16.30
CA TYR A 229 8.39 -4.23 -16.43
C TYR A 229 8.24 -3.51 -17.77
N ASP A 230 8.02 -4.23 -18.86
CA ASP A 230 7.73 -3.64 -20.17
C ASP A 230 6.47 -2.76 -20.12
N ILE A 231 5.40 -3.25 -19.45
CA ILE A 231 4.15 -2.50 -19.28
C ILE A 231 4.34 -1.24 -18.44
N VAL A 232 4.91 -1.36 -17.24
CA VAL A 232 5.00 -0.21 -16.32
C VAL A 232 5.95 0.86 -16.82
N THR A 233 7.02 0.49 -17.53
CA THR A 233 7.93 1.46 -18.15
C THR A 233 7.28 2.16 -19.35
N THR A 234 6.66 1.40 -20.26
CA THR A 234 5.99 1.95 -21.45
C THR A 234 4.86 2.91 -21.09
N ASN A 235 4.12 2.61 -20.01
CA ASN A 235 2.94 3.37 -19.61
C ASN A 235 3.22 4.35 -18.45
N ASN A 236 4.48 4.50 -18.03
CA ASN A 236 4.89 5.31 -16.87
C ASN A 236 4.04 5.05 -15.60
N ILE A 237 3.78 3.77 -15.32
CA ILE A 237 2.99 3.35 -14.15
C ILE A 237 3.95 3.18 -12.98
N LYS A 238 3.73 3.95 -11.91
CA LYS A 238 4.48 3.77 -10.66
C LYS A 238 3.84 2.66 -9.84
N PHE A 239 4.66 1.85 -9.18
CA PHE A 239 4.14 0.76 -8.34
C PHE A 239 4.85 0.65 -7.00
N ILE A 240 4.16 0.09 -6.01
CA ILE A 240 4.77 -0.34 -4.75
C ILE A 240 4.22 -1.72 -4.38
N SER A 241 4.96 -2.51 -3.62
CA SER A 241 4.43 -3.73 -3.02
C SER A 241 3.81 -3.44 -1.64
N ALA A 242 2.90 -4.33 -1.18
CA ALA A 242 2.40 -4.29 0.19
C ALA A 242 3.52 -4.46 1.21
N ASN A 243 4.52 -5.30 0.92
CA ASN A 243 5.69 -5.47 1.76
C ASN A 243 6.49 -4.17 1.89
N ALA A 244 6.67 -3.42 0.80
CA ALA A 244 7.35 -2.13 0.81
C ALA A 244 6.57 -1.07 1.60
N LEU A 245 5.25 -0.99 1.45
CA LEU A 245 4.41 -0.08 2.24
C LEU A 245 4.48 -0.43 3.75
N TRP A 246 4.50 -1.72 4.07
CA TRP A 246 4.70 -2.20 5.44
C TRP A 246 6.10 -1.85 5.99
N CYS A 247 7.14 -2.01 5.19
CA CYS A 247 8.51 -1.60 5.52
C CYS A 247 8.61 -0.08 5.76
N LEU A 248 7.92 0.70 4.92
CA LEU A 248 7.81 2.14 5.08
C LEU A 248 7.09 2.51 6.38
N CYS A 249 6.06 1.74 6.78
CA CYS A 249 5.37 1.90 8.06
C CYS A 249 6.33 1.69 9.24
N CYS A 250 7.15 0.63 9.22
CA CYS A 250 8.19 0.41 10.23
C CYS A 250 9.18 1.60 10.29
N ARG A 251 9.63 2.09 9.14
CA ARG A 251 10.51 3.28 9.07
C ARG A 251 9.84 4.53 9.63
N TYR A 252 8.56 4.74 9.35
CA TYR A 252 7.78 5.86 9.87
C TYR A 252 7.62 5.81 11.39
N LEU A 253 7.28 4.65 11.95
CA LEU A 253 7.12 4.47 13.39
C LEU A 253 8.42 4.73 14.17
N GLU A 254 9.56 4.40 13.57
CA GLU A 254 10.89 4.55 14.21
C GLU A 254 11.54 5.91 13.96
N ARG A 255 11.34 6.48 12.77
CA ARG A 255 12.11 7.66 12.29
C ARG A 255 11.21 8.85 11.93
N GLY A 256 9.91 8.74 12.17
CA GLY A 256 8.92 9.80 12.04
C GLY A 256 8.68 10.28 10.61
N ASN A 257 8.33 11.57 10.51
CA ASN A 257 7.77 12.19 9.31
C ASN A 257 8.65 12.10 8.05
N LYS A 258 9.98 11.87 8.16
CA LYS A 258 10.83 11.63 6.99
C LYS A 258 10.33 10.48 6.12
N TYR A 259 9.63 9.52 6.71
CA TYR A 259 9.07 8.34 6.04
C TYR A 259 7.53 8.39 5.92
N SER A 260 6.92 9.55 6.15
CA SER A 260 5.53 9.79 5.77
C SER A 260 5.37 9.65 4.25
N TRP A 261 4.22 9.16 3.79
CA TRP A 261 4.01 8.93 2.35
C TRP A 261 4.11 10.24 1.56
N ASP A 262 3.63 11.35 2.12
CA ASP A 262 3.57 12.65 1.43
C ASP A 262 4.96 13.31 1.29
N ILE A 263 5.92 12.92 2.13
CA ILE A 263 7.33 13.33 2.00
C ILE A 263 8.10 12.29 1.20
N PHE A 264 8.15 11.05 1.69
CA PHE A 264 9.04 10.02 1.16
C PHE A 264 8.66 9.57 -0.24
N LEU A 265 7.39 9.20 -0.48
CA LEU A 265 6.98 8.71 -1.80
C LEU A 265 7.00 9.84 -2.84
N SER A 266 6.62 11.06 -2.46
CA SER A 266 6.74 12.24 -3.34
C SER A 266 8.19 12.51 -3.75
N GLN A 267 9.14 12.40 -2.83
CA GLN A 267 10.57 12.54 -3.14
C GLN A 267 11.05 11.37 -4.00
N LEU A 268 10.68 10.15 -3.65
CA LEU A 268 11.07 8.95 -4.37
C LEU A 268 10.64 8.98 -5.84
N PHE A 269 9.37 9.27 -6.09
CA PHE A 269 8.80 9.28 -7.44
C PHE A 269 9.02 10.58 -8.21
N SER A 270 9.70 11.56 -7.62
CA SER A 270 10.24 12.71 -8.36
C SER A 270 11.44 12.34 -9.24
N ASP A 271 12.11 11.23 -8.94
CA ASP A 271 13.13 10.63 -9.81
C ASP A 271 12.43 9.94 -10.99
N LEU A 272 12.66 10.47 -12.20
CA LEU A 272 12.06 9.95 -13.43
C LEU A 272 12.43 8.49 -13.70
N ASN A 273 13.61 8.06 -13.25
CA ASN A 273 14.07 6.69 -13.43
C ASN A 273 13.46 5.74 -12.39
N CYS A 274 12.94 6.25 -11.27
CA CYS A 274 12.32 5.42 -10.23
C CYS A 274 10.89 5.02 -10.65
N ILE A 275 10.69 3.75 -10.94
CA ILE A 275 9.40 3.18 -11.40
C ILE A 275 8.66 2.43 -10.30
N GLY A 276 9.33 2.06 -9.20
CA GLY A 276 8.63 1.42 -8.10
C GLY A 276 9.41 1.29 -6.80
N LEU A 277 8.76 0.69 -5.81
CA LEU A 277 9.35 0.39 -4.49
C LEU A 277 9.03 -1.03 -4.07
N LEU A 278 10.08 -1.78 -3.73
CA LEU A 278 10.02 -3.11 -3.12
C LEU A 278 10.67 -3.04 -1.72
N SER A 279 10.47 -4.05 -0.88
CA SER A 279 11.07 -4.16 0.45
C SER A 279 12.60 -4.19 0.39
N ALA A 280 13.18 -4.61 -0.74
CA ALA A 280 14.61 -4.52 -1.00
C ALA A 280 15.11 -3.11 -1.36
N GLY A 281 14.27 -2.21 -1.86
CA GLY A 281 14.72 -0.89 -2.31
C GLY A 281 13.88 -0.31 -3.44
N LYS A 282 14.34 0.82 -3.97
CA LYS A 282 13.69 1.47 -5.11
C LYS A 282 14.02 0.72 -6.39
N VAL A 283 13.05 0.64 -7.28
CA VAL A 283 13.20 0.00 -8.59
C VAL A 283 13.43 1.10 -9.62
N VAL A 284 14.56 1.03 -10.31
CA VAL A 284 14.95 2.03 -11.31
C VAL A 284 15.01 1.41 -12.70
N SER A 285 14.68 2.23 -13.71
CA SER A 285 14.84 1.91 -15.12
C SER A 285 15.84 2.88 -15.74
N ASN A 286 17.03 2.37 -16.08
CA ASN A 286 18.11 3.14 -16.71
C ASN A 286 18.50 2.49 -18.03
N ASN A 287 18.27 3.16 -19.17
CA ASN A 287 18.56 2.61 -20.51
C ASN A 287 17.99 1.20 -20.70
N GLU A 288 16.71 1.00 -20.35
CA GLU A 288 15.99 -0.28 -20.42
C GLU A 288 16.50 -1.38 -19.45
N ILE A 289 17.50 -1.07 -18.61
CA ILE A 289 17.97 -1.96 -17.57
C ILE A 289 17.18 -1.67 -16.29
N ILE A 290 16.45 -2.68 -15.81
CA ILE A 290 15.74 -2.64 -14.54
C ILE A 290 16.63 -3.18 -13.42
N SER A 291 16.83 -2.39 -12.37
CA SER A 291 17.57 -2.78 -11.17
C SER A 291 16.88 -2.32 -9.89
N ILE A 292 17.33 -2.88 -8.76
CA ILE A 292 16.91 -2.44 -7.42
C ILE A 292 18.09 -1.74 -6.77
N GLU A 293 17.87 -0.52 -6.29
CA GLU A 293 18.84 0.28 -5.54
C GLU A 293 18.41 0.41 -4.07
N SER A 294 19.34 0.19 -3.14
CA SER A 294 19.12 0.38 -1.70
C SER A 294 19.17 1.87 -1.32
N PHE A 295 18.66 2.19 -0.11
CA PHE A 295 18.72 3.53 0.48
C PHE A 295 19.73 3.62 1.62
#